data_AF-A0A560WA31-F1
#
_entry.id   AF-A0A560WA31-F1
#
_cell.length_a   1.000
_cell.length_b   1.000
_cell.length_c   1.000
_cell.angle_alpha   90.00
_cell.angle_beta   90.00
_cell.angle_gamma   90.00
#
_symmetry.space_group_name_H-M   'P 1'
#
loop_
_entity.id
_entity.type
_entity.pdbx_description
1 polymer ?
#
loop_
_entity_poly.entity_id
_entity_poly.type
_entity_poly.pdbx_seq_one_letter_code
_entity_poly.pdbx_strand_id
1 'polypeptide(L)'
;MALTPEDVLNKTFTQTQFRRGYDEREVDDFLDEVVAEMRRMVKENEDLRARVQDGGSAATGESTAAAAGSGAGAADDGAIAKENDSLLKENRELKARLERTESALEDARAKASEQDAQDKSADAARGRDEKARKDQDAQVADAERGAEERISTVNARADEAERAAQERITKANADAEKAEADSRRRMEEAGAATPPQSDGSSSMAALAGGAAAGGGGAAGLIALAQKLHDEHVAEGQSQRDKLVAEAQANAQETRAKGQAEHDDLVAKGRAQNEKLIGEGTSQRDKLIGDATTKSEGMVAEAEDKRKRILGELEQQKSTIEKQIADLKAFEKDYRSRLKDYISGQLRELDTVGVQPKGDPRQEQKQA
;
A
#
# COMPACT_ATOMS: atom_id res chain seq x y z
N MET A 1 13.76 -14.27 46.25
CA MET A 1 12.54 -14.37 45.42
C MET A 1 12.45 -13.08 44.62
N ALA A 2 12.90 -13.13 43.37
CA ALA A 2 12.76 -12.02 42.43
C ALA A 2 11.44 -12.21 41.66
N LEU A 3 10.79 -11.10 41.32
CA LEU A 3 9.60 -11.06 40.48
C LEU A 3 9.87 -11.84 39.19
N THR A 4 8.94 -12.70 38.79
CA THR A 4 9.00 -13.35 37.47
C THR A 4 8.38 -12.44 36.42
N PRO A 5 8.76 -12.57 35.14
CA PRO A 5 8.10 -11.82 34.06
C PRO A 5 6.58 -12.03 34.02
N GLU A 6 6.12 -13.24 34.39
CA GLU A 6 4.70 -13.57 34.46
C GLU A 6 3.98 -12.91 35.65
N ASP A 7 4.70 -12.56 36.72
CA ASP A 7 4.12 -11.81 37.86
C ASP A 7 3.84 -10.34 37.50
N VAL A 8 4.57 -9.78 36.54
CA VAL A 8 4.40 -8.41 36.05
C VAL A 8 3.21 -8.33 35.10
N LEU A 9 3.05 -9.30 34.19
CA LEU A 9 1.91 -9.39 33.28
C LEU A 9 0.57 -9.58 34.01
N ASN A 10 0.56 -10.35 35.10
CA ASN A 10 -0.66 -10.61 35.87
C ASN A 10 -0.95 -9.53 36.93
N LYS A 11 -0.20 -8.42 36.95
CA LYS A 11 -0.34 -7.39 37.98
C LYS A 11 -1.50 -6.44 37.68
N THR A 12 -2.54 -6.49 38.51
CA THR A 12 -3.66 -5.53 38.43
C THR A 12 -3.47 -4.36 39.40
N PHE A 13 -3.66 -3.13 38.93
CA PHE A 13 -3.62 -1.91 39.75
C PHE A 13 -5.04 -1.42 40.09
N THR A 14 -5.21 -0.76 41.25
CA THR A 14 -6.52 -0.22 41.66
C THR A 14 -6.77 1.14 41.02
N GLN A 15 -7.85 1.28 40.25
CA GLN A 15 -8.25 2.54 39.61
C GLN A 15 -8.69 3.58 40.66
N THR A 16 -8.00 4.73 40.73
CA THR A 16 -8.35 5.81 41.66
C THR A 16 -9.25 6.85 40.99
N GLN A 17 -10.55 6.82 41.29
CA GLN A 17 -11.54 7.73 40.69
C GLN A 17 -11.43 9.20 41.16
N PHE A 18 -10.76 9.46 42.29
CA PHE A 18 -10.68 10.80 42.90
C PHE A 18 -9.26 11.39 42.97
N ARG A 19 -8.26 10.76 42.36
CA ARG A 19 -6.88 11.24 42.31
C ARG A 19 -6.35 11.12 40.89
N ARG A 20 -5.51 12.06 40.45
CA ARG A 20 -4.78 11.94 39.18
C ARG A 20 -3.90 10.70 39.26
N GLY A 21 -4.27 9.67 38.51
CA GLY A 21 -3.48 8.45 38.31
C GLY A 21 -2.57 8.59 37.09
N TYR A 22 -1.77 7.57 36.84
CA TYR A 22 -1.05 7.37 35.57
C TYR A 22 -2.05 6.94 34.48
N ASP A 23 -1.79 7.27 33.21
CA ASP A 23 -2.60 6.77 32.08
C ASP A 23 -2.38 5.26 31.97
N GLU A 24 -3.47 4.50 31.90
CA GLU A 24 -3.43 3.04 31.86
C GLU A 24 -2.61 2.53 30.67
N ARG A 25 -2.71 3.19 29.51
CA ARG A 25 -2.00 2.77 28.29
C ARG A 25 -0.50 3.02 28.39
N GLU A 26 -0.10 4.15 28.97
CA GLU A 26 1.31 4.46 29.18
C GLU A 26 1.95 3.50 30.19
N VAL A 27 1.18 3.09 31.21
CA VAL A 27 1.62 2.06 32.16
C VAL A 27 1.72 0.70 31.48
N ASP A 28 0.74 0.31 30.68
CA ASP A 28 0.74 -0.97 29.96
C ASP A 28 1.93 -1.07 28.97
N ASP A 29 2.16 -0.01 28.17
CA ASP A 29 3.29 0.06 27.23
C ASP A 29 4.65 -0.05 27.96
N PHE A 30 4.79 0.59 29.12
CA PHE A 30 6.00 0.50 29.94
C PHE A 30 6.19 -0.89 30.56
N LEU A 31 5.10 -1.55 30.99
CA LEU A 31 5.17 -2.91 31.54
C LEU A 31 5.57 -3.93 30.48
N ASP A 32 5.15 -3.77 29.22
CA ASP A 32 5.59 -4.61 28.11
C ASP A 32 7.10 -4.49 27.86
N GLU A 33 7.66 -3.28 27.93
CA GLU A 33 9.11 -3.05 27.83
C GLU A 33 9.87 -3.72 28.99
N VAL A 34 9.37 -3.56 30.22
CA VAL A 34 9.96 -4.18 31.42
C VAL A 34 9.94 -5.71 31.31
N VAL A 35 8.84 -6.31 30.84
CA VAL A 35 8.72 -7.76 30.67
C VAL A 35 9.68 -8.27 29.60
N ALA A 36 9.83 -7.56 28.49
CA ALA A 36 10.78 -7.91 27.44
C ALA A 36 12.23 -7.92 27.97
N GLU A 37 12.63 -6.89 28.71
CA GLU A 37 13.98 -6.79 29.26
C GLU A 37 14.20 -7.81 30.40
N MET A 38 13.19 -8.09 31.23
CA MET A 38 13.28 -9.14 32.25
C MET A 38 13.45 -10.53 31.63
N ARG A 39 12.74 -10.85 30.53
CA ARG A 39 12.93 -12.10 29.79
C ARG A 39 14.33 -12.20 29.18
N ARG A 40 14.84 -11.09 28.65
CA ARG A 40 16.22 -11.00 28.15
C ARG A 40 17.24 -11.24 29.25
N MET A 41 17.10 -10.58 30.40
CA MET A 41 18.01 -10.74 31.54
C MET A 41 17.97 -12.16 32.13
N VAL A 42 16.80 -12.80 32.17
CA VAL A 42 16.69 -14.20 32.62
C VAL A 42 17.44 -15.13 31.67
N LYS A 43 17.22 -14.97 30.36
CA LYS A 43 17.93 -15.75 29.33
C LYS A 43 19.44 -15.54 29.41
N GLU A 44 19.89 -14.29 29.55
CA GLU A 44 21.31 -13.98 29.69
C GLU A 44 21.91 -14.60 30.95
N ASN A 45 21.19 -14.59 32.09
CA ASN A 45 21.64 -15.28 33.30
C ASN A 45 21.69 -16.80 33.13
N GLU A 46 20.74 -17.40 32.40
CA GLU A 46 20.77 -18.83 32.07
C GLU A 46 21.96 -19.17 31.18
N ASP A 47 22.22 -18.39 30.14
CA ASP A 47 23.36 -18.54 29.25
C ASP A 47 24.70 -18.37 30.00
N LEU A 48 24.79 -17.38 30.90
CA LEU A 48 25.98 -17.16 31.74
C LEU A 48 26.20 -18.31 32.73
N ARG A 49 25.12 -18.84 33.34
CA ARG A 49 25.20 -20.01 34.22
C ARG A 49 25.62 -21.26 33.46
N ALA A 50 25.09 -21.47 32.25
CA ALA A 50 25.50 -22.57 31.38
C ALA A 50 27.00 -22.48 31.03
N ARG A 51 27.50 -21.29 30.68
CA ARG A 51 28.92 -21.06 30.41
C ARG A 51 29.81 -21.32 31.63
N VAL A 52 29.37 -20.96 32.83
CA VAL A 52 30.10 -21.26 34.07
C VAL A 52 30.10 -22.76 34.37
N GLN A 53 29.00 -23.47 34.07
CA GLN A 53 28.90 -24.92 34.30
C GLN A 53 29.75 -25.73 33.30
N ASP A 54 29.81 -25.31 32.03
CA ASP A 54 30.69 -25.89 31.02
C ASP A 54 32.17 -25.61 31.33
N GLY A 55 32.51 -24.38 31.72
CA GLY A 55 33.87 -24.02 32.15
C GLY A 55 34.29 -24.68 33.46
N GLY A 56 33.35 -24.86 34.40
CA GLY A 56 33.59 -25.52 35.69
C GLY A 56 33.81 -27.03 35.57
N SER A 57 33.20 -27.68 34.56
CA SER A 57 33.42 -29.10 34.27
C SER A 57 34.78 -29.36 33.61
N ALA A 58 35.35 -28.39 32.89
CA ALA A 58 36.70 -28.49 32.35
C ALA A 58 37.78 -28.34 33.44
N ALA A 59 37.55 -27.51 34.47
CA ALA A 59 38.52 -27.24 35.53
C ALA A 59 38.58 -28.31 36.65
N THR A 60 37.61 -29.24 36.72
CA THR A 60 37.55 -30.27 37.77
C THR A 60 38.09 -31.65 37.35
N GLY A 61 38.59 -31.79 36.12
CA GLY A 61 39.17 -33.03 35.59
C GLY A 61 40.69 -33.19 35.79
N GLU A 62 41.43 -32.14 36.17
CA GLU A 62 42.89 -32.15 36.26
C GLU A 62 43.39 -31.88 37.69
N SER A 63 43.06 -32.75 38.66
CA SER A 63 43.79 -32.71 39.95
C SER A 63 43.67 -33.97 40.81
N THR A 64 43.75 -35.19 40.25
CA THR A 64 43.90 -36.41 41.07
C THR A 64 44.60 -37.57 40.33
N ALA A 65 45.83 -37.40 39.82
CA ALA A 65 46.71 -38.56 39.54
C ALA A 65 48.16 -38.14 39.26
N ALA A 66 48.96 -37.91 40.30
CA ALA A 66 50.42 -37.86 40.16
C ALA A 66 51.10 -38.32 41.47
N ALA A 67 51.01 -39.63 41.74
CA ALA A 67 51.89 -40.32 42.67
C ALA A 67 52.05 -41.80 42.27
N ALA A 68 53.31 -42.23 42.16
CA ALA A 68 53.86 -43.59 42.07
C ALA A 68 54.23 -44.15 40.66
N GLY A 69 55.52 -44.52 40.50
CA GLY A 69 55.96 -45.54 39.52
C GLY A 69 57.23 -45.25 38.71
N SER A 70 58.41 -45.21 39.34
CA SER A 70 59.72 -45.19 38.66
C SER A 70 60.14 -46.60 38.24
N GLY A 71 60.13 -46.91 36.93
CA GLY A 71 60.79 -48.10 36.38
C GLY A 71 60.26 -48.64 35.05
N ALA A 72 60.30 -47.87 33.95
CA ALA A 72 60.09 -48.36 32.56
C ALA A 72 60.47 -47.35 31.45
N GLY A 73 61.56 -46.56 31.61
CA GLY A 73 61.83 -45.36 30.78
C GLY A 73 62.40 -45.58 29.36
N ALA A 74 61.96 -46.57 28.58
CA ALA A 74 62.43 -46.70 27.18
C ALA A 74 61.34 -47.16 26.18
N ALA A 75 60.34 -47.90 26.63
CA ALA A 75 59.16 -48.23 25.81
C ALA A 75 58.06 -47.16 25.93
N ASP A 76 58.00 -46.48 27.09
CA ASP A 76 57.02 -45.45 27.41
C ASP A 76 57.34 -44.11 26.72
N ASP A 77 58.62 -43.71 26.67
CA ASP A 77 59.07 -42.49 25.96
C ASP A 77 58.69 -42.46 24.47
N GLY A 78 58.69 -43.62 23.81
CA GLY A 78 58.27 -43.74 22.41
C GLY A 78 56.76 -43.67 22.20
N ALA A 79 55.96 -44.06 23.20
CA ALA A 79 54.51 -43.91 23.20
C ALA A 79 54.12 -42.46 23.52
N ILE A 80 54.74 -41.87 24.54
CA ILE A 80 54.59 -40.47 24.93
C ILE A 80 55.02 -39.52 23.80
N ALA A 81 56.08 -39.84 23.05
CA ALA A 81 56.50 -39.05 21.89
C ALA A 81 55.45 -39.07 20.74
N LYS A 82 54.84 -40.23 20.47
CA LYS A 82 53.78 -40.36 19.45
C LYS A 82 52.50 -39.66 19.87
N GLU A 83 52.17 -39.69 21.15
CA GLU A 83 51.02 -39.00 21.72
C GLU A 83 51.22 -37.48 21.68
N ASN A 84 52.40 -36.98 22.05
CA ASN A 84 52.76 -35.57 21.88
C ASN A 84 52.70 -35.12 20.41
N ASP A 85 53.19 -35.92 19.47
CA ASP A 85 53.10 -35.62 18.05
C ASP A 85 51.65 -35.59 17.54
N SER A 86 50.78 -36.46 18.07
CA SER A 86 49.33 -36.46 17.79
C SER A 86 48.66 -35.20 18.35
N LEU A 87 48.91 -34.88 19.62
CA LEU A 87 48.38 -33.69 20.29
C LEU A 87 48.85 -32.39 19.63
N LEU A 88 50.06 -32.34 19.09
CA LEU A 88 50.56 -31.19 18.32
C LEU A 88 49.90 -31.04 16.94
N LYS A 89 49.46 -32.13 16.33
CA LYS A 89 48.66 -32.08 15.08
C LYS A 89 47.24 -31.62 15.38
N GLU A 90 46.62 -32.16 16.42
CA GLU A 90 45.29 -31.78 16.85
C GLU A 90 45.23 -30.32 17.30
N ASN A 91 46.22 -29.83 18.06
CA ASN A 91 46.34 -28.42 18.40
C ASN A 91 46.48 -27.50 17.17
N ARG A 92 47.21 -27.94 16.15
CA ARG A 92 47.33 -27.18 14.89
C ARG A 92 46.00 -27.14 14.13
N GLU A 93 45.27 -28.25 14.11
CA GLU A 93 43.97 -28.34 13.47
C GLU A 93 42.90 -27.52 14.22
N LEU A 94 42.89 -27.58 15.54
CA LEU A 94 42.02 -26.78 16.40
C LEU A 94 42.30 -25.28 16.25
N LYS A 95 43.58 -24.87 16.18
CA LYS A 95 43.95 -23.47 15.88
C LYS A 95 43.46 -23.03 14.50
N ALA A 96 43.67 -23.84 13.47
CA ALA A 96 43.18 -23.52 12.13
C ALA A 96 41.64 -23.47 12.07
N ARG A 97 40.95 -24.27 12.89
CA ARG A 97 39.48 -24.24 12.99
C ARG A 97 39.00 -23.01 13.75
N LEU A 98 39.68 -22.59 14.81
CA LEU A 98 39.42 -21.34 15.53
C LEU A 98 39.56 -20.12 14.61
N GLU A 99 40.65 -20.01 13.86
CA GLU A 99 40.86 -18.91 12.91
C GLU A 99 39.78 -18.86 11.82
N ARG A 100 39.33 -20.04 11.33
CA ARG A 100 38.21 -20.12 10.39
C ARG A 100 36.88 -19.69 11.01
N THR A 101 36.63 -20.03 12.27
CA THR A 101 35.41 -19.60 12.96
C THR A 101 35.43 -18.12 13.31
N GLU A 102 36.60 -17.58 13.65
CA GLU A 102 36.79 -16.15 13.93
C GLU A 102 36.59 -15.31 12.67
N SER A 103 37.20 -15.69 11.56
CA SER A 103 36.97 -15.02 10.26
C SER A 103 35.50 -15.12 9.81
N ALA A 104 34.85 -16.27 9.99
CA ALA A 104 33.43 -16.42 9.69
C ALA A 104 32.53 -15.56 10.60
N LEU A 105 32.90 -15.38 11.87
CA LEU A 105 32.20 -14.50 12.81
C LEU A 105 32.40 -13.02 12.47
N GLU A 106 33.59 -12.61 12.03
CA GLU A 106 33.84 -11.25 11.55
C GLU A 106 33.05 -10.96 10.27
N ASP A 107 33.02 -11.88 9.31
CA ASP A 107 32.21 -11.75 8.10
C ASP A 107 30.71 -11.69 8.41
N ALA A 108 30.24 -12.50 9.36
CA ALA A 108 28.85 -12.48 9.81
C ALA A 108 28.49 -11.16 10.53
N ARG A 109 29.40 -10.63 11.34
CA ARG A 109 29.25 -9.32 12.00
C ARG A 109 29.24 -8.17 11.00
N ALA A 110 30.12 -8.21 9.99
CA ALA A 110 30.14 -7.21 8.92
C ALA A 110 28.81 -7.21 8.16
N LYS A 111 28.32 -8.39 7.75
CA LYS A 111 27.01 -8.54 7.09
C LYS A 111 25.83 -8.08 7.95
N ALA A 112 25.85 -8.38 9.24
CA ALA A 112 24.81 -7.91 10.17
C ALA A 112 24.83 -6.37 10.27
N SER A 113 26.01 -5.75 10.33
CA SER A 113 26.12 -4.28 10.37
C SER A 113 25.67 -3.60 9.07
N GLU A 114 25.89 -4.24 7.91
CA GLU A 114 25.39 -3.78 6.62
C GLU A 114 23.86 -3.90 6.53
N GLN A 115 23.29 -4.98 7.05
CA GLN A 115 21.83 -5.16 7.14
C GLN A 115 21.21 -4.11 8.07
N ASP A 116 21.78 -3.89 9.26
CA ASP A 116 21.31 -2.84 10.17
C ASP A 116 21.37 -1.43 9.54
N ALA A 117 22.40 -1.17 8.72
CA ALA A 117 22.51 0.09 7.99
C ALA A 117 21.46 0.21 6.87
N GLN A 118 21.18 -0.90 6.15
CA GLN A 118 20.13 -0.95 5.15
C GLN A 118 18.74 -0.75 5.77
N ASP A 119 18.45 -1.42 6.89
CA ASP A 119 17.16 -1.31 7.58
C ASP A 119 16.93 0.11 8.12
N LYS A 120 17.94 0.73 8.72
CA LYS A 120 17.87 2.16 9.12
C LYS A 120 17.62 3.08 7.93
N SER A 121 18.23 2.81 6.78
CA SER A 121 18.00 3.60 5.56
C SER A 121 16.59 3.40 5.00
N ALA A 122 16.05 2.19 5.10
CA ALA A 122 14.70 1.84 4.68
C ALA A 122 13.63 2.49 5.58
N ASP A 123 13.83 2.48 6.90
CA ASP A 123 12.93 3.15 7.83
C ASP A 123 13.00 4.68 7.71
N ALA A 124 14.18 5.24 7.45
CA ALA A 124 14.32 6.67 7.13
C ALA A 124 13.63 7.03 5.78
N ALA A 125 13.62 6.14 4.80
CA ALA A 125 12.87 6.32 3.56
C ALA A 125 11.36 6.25 3.80
N ARG A 126 10.88 5.24 4.55
CA ARG A 126 9.47 5.10 4.94
C ARG A 126 8.96 6.31 5.71
N GLY A 127 9.75 6.85 6.64
CA GLY A 127 9.39 8.05 7.40
C GLY A 127 9.27 9.31 6.52
N ARG A 128 10.11 9.43 5.48
CA ARG A 128 9.99 10.53 4.49
C ARG A 128 8.73 10.37 3.63
N ASP A 129 8.42 9.16 3.19
CA ASP A 129 7.23 8.87 2.40
C ASP A 129 5.94 9.08 3.21
N GLU A 130 5.93 8.67 4.49
CA GLU A 130 4.80 8.88 5.37
C GLU A 130 4.55 10.38 5.63
N LYS A 131 5.63 11.15 5.83
CA LYS A 131 5.52 12.61 5.95
C LYS A 131 5.00 13.24 4.66
N ALA A 132 5.51 12.82 3.50
CA ALA A 132 5.05 13.33 2.20
C ALA A 132 3.57 13.02 1.96
N ARG A 133 3.09 11.83 2.36
CA ARG A 133 1.66 11.48 2.32
C ARG A 133 0.83 12.37 3.24
N LYS A 134 1.24 12.57 4.49
CA LYS A 134 0.54 13.48 5.42
C LYS A 134 0.48 14.92 4.91
N ASP A 135 1.57 15.42 4.34
CA ASP A 135 1.61 16.76 3.74
C ASP A 135 0.68 16.85 2.51
N GLN A 136 0.60 15.78 1.70
CA GLN A 136 -0.32 15.70 0.56
C GLN A 136 -1.79 15.64 0.99
N ASP A 137 -2.11 14.82 2.00
CA ASP A 137 -3.48 14.72 2.56
C ASP A 137 -3.93 16.05 3.17
N ALA A 138 -3.02 16.78 3.85
CA ALA A 138 -3.29 18.11 4.37
C ALA A 138 -3.58 19.12 3.25
N GLN A 139 -2.82 19.08 2.14
CA GLN A 139 -3.06 19.94 0.98
C GLN A 139 -4.40 19.63 0.30
N VAL A 140 -4.79 18.35 0.21
CA VAL A 140 -6.11 17.96 -0.33
C VAL A 140 -7.22 18.48 0.58
N ALA A 141 -7.09 18.33 1.90
CA ALA A 141 -8.09 18.83 2.85
C ALA A 141 -8.22 20.36 2.84
N ASP A 142 -7.12 21.11 2.68
CA ASP A 142 -7.14 22.56 2.50
C ASP A 142 -7.81 22.95 1.16
N ALA A 143 -7.54 22.20 0.08
CA ALA A 143 -8.16 22.43 -1.23
C ALA A 143 -9.67 22.14 -1.20
N GLU A 144 -10.10 21.10 -0.51
CA GLU A 144 -11.52 20.75 -0.30
C GLU A 144 -12.24 21.84 0.48
N ARG A 145 -11.68 22.31 1.61
CA ARG A 145 -12.22 23.44 2.37
C ARG A 145 -12.34 24.70 1.50
N GLY A 146 -11.31 25.01 0.72
CA GLY A 146 -11.34 26.13 -0.21
C GLY A 146 -12.37 25.97 -1.34
N ALA A 147 -12.65 24.74 -1.77
CA ALA A 147 -13.70 24.45 -2.77
C ALA A 147 -15.09 24.59 -2.16
N GLU A 148 -15.32 24.09 -0.95
CA GLU A 148 -16.58 24.22 -0.21
C GLU A 148 -16.93 25.70 0.07
N GLU A 149 -15.94 26.53 0.43
CA GLU A 149 -16.13 27.98 0.59
C GLU A 149 -16.52 28.65 -0.74
N ARG A 150 -15.93 28.23 -1.86
CA ARG A 150 -16.33 28.74 -3.19
C ARG A 150 -17.73 28.29 -3.58
N ILE A 151 -18.08 27.04 -3.32
CA ILE A 151 -19.42 26.51 -3.60
C ILE A 151 -20.46 27.25 -2.75
N SER A 152 -20.18 27.47 -1.46
CA SER A 152 -21.11 28.20 -0.58
C SER A 152 -21.29 29.66 -1.01
N THR A 153 -20.23 30.35 -1.41
CA THR A 153 -20.32 31.73 -1.93
C THR A 153 -21.05 31.82 -3.26
N VAL A 154 -20.88 30.83 -4.15
CA VAL A 154 -21.62 30.75 -5.42
C VAL A 154 -23.11 30.48 -5.15
N ASN A 155 -23.43 29.54 -4.26
CA ASN A 155 -24.82 29.23 -3.90
C ASN A 155 -25.51 30.44 -3.24
N ALA A 156 -24.84 31.16 -2.33
CA ALA A 156 -25.40 32.37 -1.73
C ALA A 156 -25.69 33.46 -2.77
N ARG A 157 -24.81 33.64 -3.76
CA ARG A 157 -25.05 34.57 -4.89
C ARG A 157 -26.20 34.11 -5.78
N ALA A 158 -26.36 32.80 -5.98
CA ALA A 158 -27.48 32.25 -6.73
C ALA A 158 -28.81 32.51 -6.00
N ASP A 159 -28.87 32.26 -4.69
CA ASP A 159 -30.05 32.54 -3.86
C ASP A 159 -30.42 34.03 -3.86
N GLU A 160 -29.44 34.93 -3.78
CA GLU A 160 -29.66 36.38 -3.88
C GLU A 160 -30.21 36.78 -5.26
N ALA A 161 -29.66 36.19 -6.33
CA ALA A 161 -30.13 36.45 -7.69
C ALA A 161 -31.57 35.94 -7.91
N GLU A 162 -31.92 34.78 -7.36
CA GLU A 162 -33.28 34.24 -7.40
C GLU A 162 -34.27 35.12 -6.64
N ARG A 163 -33.91 35.59 -5.44
CA ARG A 163 -34.75 36.53 -4.68
C ARG A 163 -34.95 37.84 -5.44
N ALA A 164 -33.90 38.41 -6.01
CA ALA A 164 -33.99 39.62 -6.81
C ALA A 164 -34.85 39.42 -8.08
N ALA A 165 -34.81 38.24 -8.70
CA ALA A 165 -35.67 37.90 -9.83
C ALA A 165 -37.15 37.77 -9.40
N GLN A 166 -37.42 37.11 -8.27
CA GLN A 166 -38.77 36.97 -7.71
C GLN A 166 -39.36 38.35 -7.34
N GLU A 167 -38.58 39.23 -6.73
CA GLU A 167 -38.99 40.61 -6.43
C GLU A 167 -39.33 41.43 -7.70
N ARG A 168 -38.56 41.23 -8.79
CA ARG A 168 -38.87 41.86 -10.07
C ARG A 168 -40.16 41.32 -10.68
N ILE A 169 -40.42 40.02 -10.55
CA ILE A 169 -41.65 39.39 -11.03
C ILE A 169 -42.86 39.89 -10.22
N THR A 170 -42.76 39.94 -8.89
CA THR A 170 -43.86 40.44 -8.05
C THR A 170 -44.14 41.90 -8.30
N LYS A 171 -43.10 42.72 -8.49
CA LYS A 171 -43.26 44.13 -8.86
C LYS A 171 -43.91 44.29 -10.24
N ALA A 172 -43.46 43.52 -11.24
CA ALA A 172 -44.05 43.54 -12.58
C ALA A 172 -45.52 43.12 -12.57
N ASN A 173 -45.89 42.09 -11.79
CA ASN A 173 -47.27 41.66 -11.64
C ASN A 173 -48.12 42.74 -10.93
N ALA A 174 -47.60 43.38 -9.89
CA ALA A 174 -48.31 44.46 -9.20
C ALA A 174 -48.52 45.69 -10.10
N ASP A 175 -47.54 46.03 -10.94
CA ASP A 175 -47.67 47.11 -11.92
C ASP A 175 -48.68 46.75 -13.03
N ALA A 176 -48.72 45.49 -13.46
CA ALA A 176 -49.73 44.99 -14.39
C ALA A 176 -51.16 45.03 -13.79
N GLU A 177 -51.34 44.61 -12.54
CA GLU A 177 -52.64 44.67 -11.85
C GLU A 177 -53.14 46.12 -11.70
N LYS A 178 -52.25 47.08 -11.41
CA LYS A 178 -52.61 48.50 -11.37
C LYS A 178 -53.04 49.01 -12.74
N ALA A 179 -52.32 48.65 -13.81
CA ALA A 179 -52.68 49.03 -15.17
C ALA A 179 -54.03 48.43 -15.60
N GLU A 180 -54.34 47.19 -15.20
CA GLU A 180 -55.64 46.57 -15.40
C GLU A 180 -56.75 47.25 -14.60
N ALA A 181 -56.50 47.61 -13.34
CA ALA A 181 -57.46 48.31 -12.50
C ALA A 181 -57.79 49.71 -13.05
N ASP A 182 -56.78 50.46 -13.50
CA ASP A 182 -56.98 51.75 -14.15
C ASP A 182 -57.75 51.63 -15.48
N SER A 183 -57.46 50.57 -16.25
CA SER A 183 -58.20 50.26 -17.48
C SER A 183 -59.66 49.88 -17.20
N ARG A 184 -59.91 49.11 -16.14
CA ARG A 184 -61.27 48.76 -15.68
C ARG A 184 -62.02 49.99 -15.18
N ARG A 185 -61.38 50.87 -14.41
CA ARG A 185 -61.98 52.14 -13.98
C ARG A 185 -62.34 53.02 -15.16
N ARG A 186 -61.47 53.14 -16.17
CA ARG A 186 -61.79 53.86 -17.41
C ARG A 186 -62.94 53.21 -18.19
N MET A 187 -63.05 51.88 -18.18
CA MET A 187 -64.18 51.18 -18.80
C MET A 187 -65.48 51.37 -18.01
N GLU A 188 -65.44 51.40 -16.68
CA GLU A 188 -66.60 51.70 -15.82
C GLU A 188 -67.03 53.17 -15.94
N GLU A 189 -66.08 54.10 -16.02
CA GLU A 189 -66.33 55.52 -16.29
C GLU A 189 -66.90 55.74 -17.71
N ALA A 190 -66.45 54.97 -18.70
CA ALA A 190 -67.02 54.96 -20.04
C ALA A 190 -68.41 54.28 -20.08
N GLY A 191 -68.68 53.31 -19.20
CA GLY A 191 -69.98 52.65 -19.05
C GLY A 191 -71.03 53.46 -18.29
N ALA A 192 -70.61 54.45 -17.48
CA ALA A 192 -71.50 55.42 -16.82
C ALA A 192 -71.95 56.58 -17.73
N ALA A 193 -71.43 56.66 -18.95
CA ALA A 193 -71.91 57.56 -19.99
C ALA A 193 -72.94 56.85 -20.89
N THR A 194 -74.22 56.92 -20.50
CA THR A 194 -75.36 56.51 -21.33
C THR A 194 -75.40 57.31 -22.65
N PRO A 195 -75.75 56.69 -23.80
CA PRO A 195 -75.80 57.34 -25.11
C PRO A 195 -76.91 58.42 -25.23
N PRO A 196 -76.75 59.44 -26.09
CA PRO A 196 -77.87 60.28 -26.50
C PRO A 196 -78.80 59.52 -27.46
N GLN A 197 -80.08 59.83 -27.30
CA GLN A 197 -81.25 59.13 -27.81
C GLN A 197 -81.35 59.00 -29.33
N SER A 198 -81.94 57.89 -29.76
CA SER A 198 -82.75 57.78 -30.98
C SER A 198 -84.02 58.61 -30.86
N ASP A 199 -84.29 59.48 -31.84
CA ASP A 199 -85.48 59.36 -32.70
C ASP A 199 -85.57 60.53 -33.69
N GLY A 200 -85.88 60.21 -34.96
CA GLY A 200 -86.14 61.21 -35.99
C GLY A 200 -85.98 60.68 -37.42
N SER A 201 -87.02 59.99 -37.88
CA SER A 201 -87.21 59.60 -39.29
C SER A 201 -87.15 60.80 -40.27
N SER A 202 -86.70 60.50 -41.49
CA SER A 202 -86.96 61.17 -42.78
C SER A 202 -86.26 62.51 -43.10
N SER A 203 -85.32 62.50 -44.05
CA SER A 203 -85.53 63.06 -45.41
C SER A 203 -84.25 63.06 -46.27
N MET A 204 -84.44 62.77 -47.58
CA MET A 204 -83.59 63.06 -48.74
C MET A 204 -82.21 62.39 -48.82
N ALA A 205 -81.88 61.48 -49.75
CA ALA A 205 -82.21 61.39 -51.17
C ALA A 205 -82.13 62.74 -51.92
N ALA A 206 -81.06 62.87 -52.71
CA ALA A 206 -80.72 63.91 -53.67
C ALA A 206 -79.91 65.10 -53.14
N LEU A 207 -78.65 65.18 -53.57
CA LEU A 207 -78.22 66.22 -54.50
C LEU A 207 -76.86 65.84 -55.10
N ALA A 208 -76.94 65.23 -56.28
CA ALA A 208 -75.87 65.24 -57.25
C ALA A 208 -75.72 66.65 -57.83
N GLY A 209 -74.47 67.08 -58.00
CA GLY A 209 -74.06 67.98 -59.09
C GLY A 209 -74.06 69.48 -58.83
N GLY A 210 -72.89 70.11 -59.08
CA GLY A 210 -72.72 71.56 -59.25
C GLY A 210 -71.58 72.11 -58.39
N ALA A 211 -70.31 71.84 -58.73
CA ALA A 211 -69.49 72.65 -59.64
C ALA A 211 -68.99 73.98 -59.04
N ALA A 212 -67.67 74.14 -59.20
CA ALA A 212 -66.92 75.40 -59.36
C ALA A 212 -66.32 76.09 -58.12
N ALA A 213 -64.99 76.21 -58.22
CA ALA A 213 -64.18 77.38 -57.85
C ALA A 213 -63.92 77.67 -56.36
N GLY A 214 -62.76 77.19 -55.90
CA GLY A 214 -62.12 77.60 -54.65
C GLY A 214 -60.89 76.76 -54.29
N GLY A 215 -60.11 76.34 -55.29
CA GLY A 215 -58.91 75.51 -55.10
C GLY A 215 -57.75 76.32 -54.53
N GLY A 216 -57.07 75.77 -53.52
CA GLY A 216 -55.76 76.26 -53.09
C GLY A 216 -55.28 75.79 -51.71
N GLY A 217 -56.14 75.82 -50.68
CA GLY A 217 -55.69 75.68 -49.28
C GLY A 217 -55.73 74.26 -48.68
N ALA A 218 -56.88 73.59 -48.73
CA ALA A 218 -57.08 72.31 -48.01
C ALA A 218 -56.35 71.12 -48.66
N ALA A 219 -56.31 71.05 -49.99
CA ALA A 219 -55.58 70.00 -50.71
C ALA A 219 -54.05 70.12 -50.50
N GLY A 220 -53.53 71.33 -50.35
CA GLY A 220 -52.12 71.57 -50.03
C GLY A 220 -51.75 71.09 -48.62
N LEU A 221 -52.65 71.28 -47.65
CA LEU A 221 -52.44 70.79 -46.27
C LEU A 221 -52.55 69.26 -46.18
N ILE A 222 -53.45 68.62 -46.91
CA ILE A 222 -53.55 67.15 -46.95
C ILE A 222 -52.32 66.55 -47.64
N ALA A 223 -51.84 67.14 -48.73
CA ALA A 223 -50.61 66.69 -49.39
C ALA A 223 -49.37 66.88 -48.49
N LEU A 224 -49.31 67.98 -47.72
CA LEU A 224 -48.26 68.20 -46.74
C LEU A 224 -48.34 67.20 -45.58
N ALA A 225 -49.55 66.89 -45.10
CA ALA A 225 -49.78 65.91 -44.04
C ALA A 225 -49.42 64.49 -44.49
N GLN A 226 -49.78 64.09 -45.72
CA GLN A 226 -49.38 62.81 -46.30
C GLN A 226 -47.87 62.72 -46.48
N LYS A 227 -47.23 63.79 -46.97
CA LYS A 227 -45.77 63.83 -47.12
C LYS A 227 -45.05 63.74 -45.76
N LEU A 228 -45.52 64.47 -44.75
CA LEU A 228 -44.97 64.40 -43.39
C LEU A 228 -45.20 63.03 -42.75
N HIS A 229 -46.35 62.42 -43.00
CA HIS A 229 -46.65 61.07 -42.56
C HIS A 229 -45.69 60.06 -43.20
N ASP A 230 -45.51 60.10 -44.52
CA ASP A 230 -44.62 59.18 -45.23
C ASP A 230 -43.16 59.39 -44.82
N GLU A 231 -42.77 60.64 -44.53
CA GLU A 231 -41.46 60.97 -43.97
C GLU A 231 -41.27 60.36 -42.58
N HIS A 232 -42.22 60.53 -41.66
CA HIS A 232 -42.16 59.89 -40.34
C HIS A 232 -42.22 58.35 -40.39
N VAL A 233 -42.96 57.78 -41.34
CA VAL A 233 -42.96 56.32 -41.56
C VAL A 233 -41.61 55.85 -42.06
N ALA A 234 -40.97 56.58 -42.98
CA ALA A 234 -39.62 56.27 -43.46
C ALA A 234 -38.57 56.43 -42.35
N GLU A 235 -38.67 57.48 -41.52
CA GLU A 235 -37.83 57.66 -40.35
C GLU A 235 -38.01 56.54 -39.32
N GLY A 236 -39.26 56.14 -39.05
CA GLY A 236 -39.58 55.04 -38.15
C GLY A 236 -39.06 53.69 -38.66
N GLN A 237 -39.17 53.44 -39.97
CA GLN A 237 -38.57 52.25 -40.61
C GLN A 237 -37.05 52.27 -40.49
N SER A 238 -36.40 53.40 -40.78
CA SER A 238 -34.94 53.56 -40.63
C SER A 238 -34.48 53.35 -39.19
N GLN A 239 -35.20 53.88 -38.21
CA GLN A 239 -34.91 53.67 -36.78
C GLN A 239 -35.10 52.21 -36.36
N ARG A 240 -36.20 51.57 -36.80
CA ARG A 240 -36.45 50.15 -36.54
C ARG A 240 -35.34 49.28 -37.12
N ASP A 241 -34.95 49.51 -38.36
CA ASP A 241 -33.95 48.69 -39.04
C ASP A 241 -32.56 48.88 -38.39
N LYS A 242 -32.23 50.10 -37.92
CA LYS A 242 -31.04 50.35 -37.10
C LYS A 242 -31.06 49.58 -35.78
N LEU A 243 -32.18 49.62 -35.04
CA LEU A 243 -32.32 48.89 -33.78
C LEU A 243 -32.25 47.38 -33.99
N VAL A 244 -32.85 46.86 -35.07
CA VAL A 244 -32.76 45.44 -35.42
C VAL A 244 -31.32 45.06 -35.75
N ALA A 245 -30.58 45.88 -36.51
CA ALA A 245 -29.18 45.64 -36.82
C ALA A 245 -28.30 45.65 -35.55
N GLU A 246 -28.51 46.62 -34.66
CA GLU A 246 -27.79 46.71 -33.38
C GLU A 246 -28.12 45.52 -32.47
N ALA A 247 -29.40 45.14 -32.35
CA ALA A 247 -29.82 43.97 -31.58
C ALA A 247 -29.23 42.66 -32.15
N GLN A 248 -29.19 42.53 -33.48
CA GLN A 248 -28.56 41.40 -34.15
C GLN A 248 -27.04 41.35 -33.92
N ALA A 249 -26.35 42.50 -33.97
CA ALA A 249 -24.93 42.59 -33.68
C ALA A 249 -24.62 42.20 -32.22
N ASN A 250 -25.37 42.75 -31.25
CA ASN A 250 -25.22 42.42 -29.84
C ASN A 250 -25.51 40.94 -29.55
N ALA A 251 -26.52 40.36 -30.21
CA ALA A 251 -26.83 38.94 -30.10
C ALA A 251 -25.71 38.04 -30.69
N GLN A 252 -25.12 38.44 -31.82
CA GLN A 252 -23.98 37.73 -32.41
C GLN A 252 -22.75 37.81 -31.52
N GLU A 253 -22.47 38.97 -30.95
CA GLU A 253 -21.35 39.16 -30.01
C GLU A 253 -21.50 38.28 -28.77
N THR A 254 -22.70 38.26 -28.18
CA THR A 254 -22.96 37.43 -27.00
C THR A 254 -22.83 35.95 -27.31
N ARG A 255 -23.29 35.51 -28.49
CA ARG A 255 -23.09 34.12 -28.96
C ARG A 255 -21.61 33.81 -29.18
N ALA A 256 -20.85 34.72 -29.79
CA ALA A 256 -19.43 34.52 -30.02
C ALA A 256 -18.65 34.43 -28.70
N LYS A 257 -18.98 35.28 -27.72
CA LYS A 257 -18.43 35.19 -26.35
C LYS A 257 -18.78 33.87 -25.68
N GLY A 258 -20.05 33.46 -25.72
CA GLY A 258 -20.48 32.19 -25.14
C GLY A 258 -19.84 30.97 -25.83
N GLN A 259 -19.67 31.00 -27.15
CA GLN A 259 -18.97 29.96 -27.89
C GLN A 259 -17.48 29.89 -27.52
N ALA A 260 -16.81 31.05 -27.42
CA ALA A 260 -15.41 31.11 -27.00
C ALA A 260 -15.20 30.59 -25.57
N GLU A 261 -16.08 30.96 -24.63
CA GLU A 261 -16.03 30.46 -23.25
C GLU A 261 -16.31 28.95 -23.17
N HIS A 262 -17.28 28.47 -23.95
CA HIS A 262 -17.57 27.03 -24.04
C HIS A 262 -16.35 26.26 -24.56
N ASP A 263 -15.74 26.73 -25.65
CA ASP A 263 -14.60 26.05 -26.27
C ASP A 263 -13.37 26.06 -25.35
N ASP A 264 -13.14 27.14 -24.60
CA ASP A 264 -12.10 27.22 -23.57
C ASP A 264 -12.35 26.23 -22.42
N LEU A 265 -13.59 26.12 -21.94
CA LEU A 265 -13.94 25.13 -20.91
C LEU A 265 -13.76 23.69 -21.41
N VAL A 266 -14.17 23.41 -22.65
CA VAL A 266 -13.96 22.10 -23.27
C VAL A 266 -12.47 21.81 -23.44
N ALA A 267 -11.67 22.79 -23.85
CA ALA A 267 -10.22 22.64 -23.96
C ALA A 267 -9.56 22.36 -22.60
N LYS A 268 -9.94 23.10 -21.55
CA LYS A 268 -9.46 22.88 -20.17
C LYS A 268 -9.87 21.50 -19.65
N GLY A 269 -11.12 21.10 -19.87
CA GLY A 269 -11.62 19.78 -19.47
C GLY A 269 -10.86 18.66 -20.19
N ARG A 270 -10.62 18.79 -21.49
CA ARG A 270 -9.79 17.83 -22.26
C ARG A 270 -8.36 17.76 -21.75
N ALA A 271 -7.72 18.90 -21.49
CA ALA A 271 -6.34 18.94 -20.98
C ALA A 271 -6.23 18.31 -19.58
N GLN A 272 -7.18 18.57 -18.69
CA GLN A 272 -7.24 17.94 -17.37
C GLN A 272 -7.45 16.42 -17.48
N ASN A 273 -8.35 15.99 -18.36
CA ASN A 273 -8.59 14.56 -18.59
C ASN A 273 -7.35 13.86 -19.15
N GLU A 274 -6.68 14.45 -20.13
CA GLU A 274 -5.43 13.92 -20.70
C GLU A 274 -4.33 13.82 -19.63
N LYS A 275 -4.21 14.83 -18.76
CA LYS A 275 -3.28 14.79 -17.62
C LYS A 275 -3.60 13.62 -16.67
N LEU A 276 -4.86 13.46 -16.28
CA LEU A 276 -5.28 12.36 -15.39
C LEU A 276 -5.06 10.99 -16.03
N ILE A 277 -5.33 10.85 -17.33
CA ILE A 277 -5.04 9.62 -18.06
C ILE A 277 -3.53 9.38 -18.14
N GLY A 278 -2.72 10.41 -18.40
CA GLY A 278 -1.25 10.30 -18.43
C GLY A 278 -0.67 9.88 -17.08
N GLU A 279 -1.14 10.48 -15.99
CA GLU A 279 -0.72 10.13 -14.63
C GLU A 279 -1.17 8.69 -14.28
N GLY A 280 -2.43 8.34 -14.57
CA GLY A 280 -2.98 7.01 -14.31
C GLY A 280 -2.28 5.91 -15.11
N THR A 281 -1.98 6.15 -16.39
CA THR A 281 -1.22 5.20 -17.23
C THR A 281 0.21 5.05 -16.73
N SER A 282 0.90 6.13 -16.38
CA SER A 282 2.26 6.05 -15.82
C SER A 282 2.30 5.29 -14.49
N GLN A 283 1.35 5.54 -13.58
CA GLN A 283 1.25 4.82 -12.31
C GLN A 283 0.94 3.34 -12.53
N ARG A 284 0.00 3.02 -13.42
CA ARG A 284 -0.33 1.64 -13.78
C ARG A 284 0.88 0.91 -14.35
N ASP A 285 1.60 1.53 -15.27
CA ASP A 285 2.74 0.90 -15.93
C ASP A 285 3.90 0.67 -14.95
N LYS A 286 4.11 1.58 -13.98
CA LYS A 286 5.02 1.37 -12.84
C LYS A 286 4.61 0.18 -11.98
N LEU A 287 3.34 0.11 -11.56
CA LEU A 287 2.82 -1.00 -10.75
C LEU A 287 2.97 -2.34 -11.48
N ILE A 288 2.71 -2.38 -12.78
CA ILE A 288 2.90 -3.58 -13.59
C ILE A 288 4.39 -3.95 -13.66
N GLY A 289 5.28 -2.98 -13.86
CA GLY A 289 6.73 -3.20 -13.86
C GLY A 289 7.26 -3.76 -12.53
N ASP A 290 6.85 -3.14 -11.43
CA ASP A 290 7.23 -3.57 -10.08
C ASP A 290 6.68 -4.97 -9.76
N ALA A 291 5.41 -5.23 -10.09
CA ALA A 291 4.78 -6.54 -9.91
C ALA A 291 5.46 -7.62 -10.76
N THR A 292 5.81 -7.31 -12.00
CA THR A 292 6.50 -8.24 -12.91
C THR A 292 7.90 -8.56 -12.36
N THR A 293 8.67 -7.55 -11.96
CA THR A 293 10.00 -7.73 -11.36
C THR A 293 9.94 -8.58 -10.10
N LYS A 294 8.97 -8.31 -9.22
CA LYS A 294 8.77 -9.10 -7.99
C LYS A 294 8.37 -10.55 -8.29
N SER A 295 7.50 -10.76 -9.28
CA SER A 295 7.09 -12.10 -9.70
C SER A 295 8.27 -12.88 -10.28
N GLU A 296 9.07 -12.27 -11.15
CA GLU A 296 10.27 -12.88 -11.72
C GLU A 296 11.30 -13.22 -10.62
N GLY A 297 11.48 -12.33 -9.63
CA GLY A 297 12.31 -12.59 -8.45
C GLY A 297 11.84 -13.79 -7.63
N MET A 298 10.53 -13.87 -7.32
CA MET A 298 9.97 -15.02 -6.58
C MET A 298 10.14 -16.33 -7.35
N VAL A 299 10.00 -16.32 -8.68
CA VAL A 299 10.23 -17.51 -9.51
C VAL A 299 11.69 -17.92 -9.49
N ALA A 300 12.63 -16.98 -9.64
CA ALA A 300 14.06 -17.27 -9.56
C ALA A 300 14.45 -17.85 -8.19
N GLU A 301 13.97 -17.25 -7.10
CA GLU A 301 14.20 -17.78 -5.75
C GLU A 301 13.60 -19.17 -5.55
N ALA A 302 12.40 -19.44 -6.08
CA ALA A 302 11.78 -20.75 -6.01
C ALA A 302 12.56 -21.80 -6.80
N GLU A 303 13.08 -21.44 -7.98
CA GLU A 303 13.93 -22.32 -8.78
C GLU A 303 15.25 -22.64 -8.08
N ASP A 304 15.87 -21.65 -7.43
CA ASP A 304 17.10 -21.84 -6.68
C ASP A 304 16.90 -22.69 -5.43
N LYS A 305 15.80 -22.48 -4.70
CA LYS A 305 15.38 -23.37 -3.59
C LYS A 305 15.18 -24.80 -4.10
N ARG A 306 14.51 -24.98 -5.24
CA ARG A 306 14.31 -26.30 -5.86
C ARG A 306 15.65 -26.96 -6.21
N LYS A 307 16.56 -26.24 -6.86
CA LYS A 307 17.90 -26.76 -7.20
C LYS A 307 18.67 -27.17 -5.94
N ARG A 308 18.62 -26.35 -4.88
CA ARG A 308 19.30 -26.62 -3.61
C ARG A 308 18.76 -27.88 -2.93
N ILE A 309 17.44 -28.01 -2.85
CA ILE A 309 16.77 -29.20 -2.28
C ILE A 309 17.11 -30.45 -3.08
N LEU A 310 17.06 -30.39 -4.42
CA LEU A 310 17.43 -31.53 -5.26
C LEU A 310 18.90 -31.93 -5.08
N GLY A 311 19.82 -30.96 -5.00
CA GLY A 311 21.22 -31.22 -4.73
C GLY A 311 21.46 -31.87 -3.36
N GLU A 312 20.74 -31.43 -2.33
CA GLU A 312 20.80 -32.04 -1.01
C GLU A 312 20.24 -33.48 -1.02
N LEU A 313 19.10 -33.71 -1.69
CA LEU A 313 18.55 -35.05 -1.85
C LEU A 313 19.50 -35.99 -2.60
N GLU A 314 20.20 -35.50 -3.63
CA GLU A 314 21.22 -36.28 -4.34
C GLU A 314 22.41 -36.65 -3.46
N GLN A 315 22.88 -35.72 -2.61
CA GLN A 315 23.95 -35.99 -1.64
C GLN A 315 23.52 -37.01 -0.58
N GLN A 316 22.31 -36.86 -0.04
CA GLN A 316 21.73 -37.82 0.91
C GLN A 316 21.59 -39.20 0.26
N LYS A 317 21.06 -39.27 -0.97
CA LYS A 317 20.95 -40.52 -1.73
C LYS A 317 22.31 -41.19 -1.89
N SER A 318 23.35 -40.46 -2.34
CA SER A 318 24.71 -41.00 -2.48
C SER A 318 25.27 -41.50 -1.14
N THR A 319 24.99 -40.79 -0.04
CA THR A 319 25.45 -41.20 1.30
C THR A 319 24.77 -42.49 1.76
N ILE A 320 23.45 -42.59 1.57
CA ILE A 320 22.68 -43.80 1.87
C ILE A 320 23.15 -44.96 0.98
N GLU A 321 23.41 -44.73 -0.31
CA GLU A 321 23.94 -45.75 -1.22
C GLU A 321 25.31 -46.28 -0.76
N LYS A 322 26.20 -45.42 -0.26
CA LYS A 322 27.48 -45.83 0.34
C LYS A 322 27.27 -46.66 1.61
N GLN A 323 26.40 -46.21 2.52
CA GLN A 323 26.08 -46.95 3.73
C GLN A 323 25.50 -48.34 3.43
N ILE A 324 24.65 -48.46 2.41
CA ILE A 324 24.12 -49.76 1.96
C ILE A 324 25.25 -50.65 1.42
N ALA A 325 26.19 -50.10 0.66
CA ALA A 325 27.33 -50.85 0.15
C ALA A 325 28.23 -51.36 1.29
N ASP A 326 28.53 -50.50 2.27
CA ASP A 326 29.33 -50.84 3.44
C ASP A 326 28.65 -51.91 4.30
N LEU A 327 27.34 -51.79 4.55
CA LEU A 327 26.56 -52.79 5.29
C LEU A 327 26.54 -54.16 4.57
N LYS A 328 26.43 -54.17 3.24
CA LYS A 328 26.49 -55.41 2.45
C LYS A 328 27.88 -56.05 2.49
N ALA A 329 28.94 -55.24 2.45
CA ALA A 329 30.30 -55.73 2.60
C ALA A 329 30.52 -56.32 4.00
N PHE A 330 30.06 -55.62 5.04
CA PHE A 330 30.09 -56.12 6.41
C PHE A 330 29.30 -57.43 6.57
N GLU A 331 28.10 -57.54 6.00
CA GLU A 331 27.31 -58.78 6.04
C GLU A 331 28.06 -59.94 5.37
N LYS A 332 28.67 -59.70 4.20
CA LYS A 332 29.46 -60.70 3.48
C LYS A 332 30.65 -61.18 4.31
N ASP A 333 31.41 -60.24 4.88
CA ASP A 333 32.57 -60.53 5.71
C ASP A 333 32.18 -61.26 7.00
N TYR A 334 31.09 -60.84 7.64
CA TYR A 334 30.53 -61.49 8.82
C TYR A 334 30.11 -62.93 8.52
N ARG A 335 29.41 -63.17 7.40
CA ARG A 335 29.04 -64.52 6.94
C ARG A 335 30.26 -65.38 6.65
N SER A 336 31.32 -64.83 6.04
CA SER A 336 32.58 -65.55 5.83
C SER A 336 33.20 -65.95 7.16
N ARG A 337 33.37 -65.00 8.10
CA ARG A 337 33.94 -65.27 9.42
C ARG A 337 33.14 -66.30 10.20
N LEU A 338 31.81 -66.22 10.17
CA LEU A 338 30.94 -67.20 10.82
C LEU A 338 31.09 -68.59 10.19
N LYS A 339 31.17 -68.66 8.85
CA LYS A 339 31.40 -69.92 8.14
C LYS A 339 32.76 -70.52 8.49
N ASP A 340 33.82 -69.71 8.52
CA ASP A 340 35.17 -70.15 8.87
C ASP A 340 35.23 -70.65 10.31
N TYR A 341 34.58 -69.94 11.25
CA TYR A 341 34.46 -70.34 12.65
C TYR A 341 33.74 -71.69 12.80
N ILE A 342 32.55 -71.84 12.22
CA ILE A 342 31.77 -73.08 12.28
C ILE A 342 32.55 -74.24 11.63
N SER A 343 33.20 -74.01 10.49
CA SER A 343 34.01 -75.03 9.80
C SER A 343 35.25 -75.43 10.62
N GLY A 344 35.86 -74.47 11.32
CA GLY A 344 36.95 -74.73 12.26
C GLY A 344 36.50 -75.59 13.44
N GLN A 345 35.40 -75.23 14.09
CA GLN A 345 34.81 -76.03 15.18
C GLN A 345 34.42 -77.44 14.75
N LEU A 346 33.88 -77.59 13.53
CA LEU A 346 33.58 -78.91 12.96
C LEU A 346 34.84 -79.74 12.72
N ARG A 347 35.92 -79.15 12.20
CA ARG A 347 37.21 -79.85 12.03
C ARG A 347 37.80 -80.30 13.36
N GLU A 348 37.77 -79.44 14.39
CA GLU A 348 38.21 -79.83 15.73
C GLU A 348 37.40 -81.03 16.25
N LEU A 349 36.07 -80.99 16.12
CA LEU A 349 35.21 -82.12 16.49
C LEU A 349 35.54 -83.40 15.71
N ASP A 350 35.81 -83.30 14.41
CA ASP A 350 36.19 -84.45 13.58
C ASP A 350 37.56 -85.02 14.01
N THR A 351 38.53 -84.16 14.34
CA THR A 351 39.84 -84.60 14.86
C THR A 351 39.76 -85.23 16.25
N VAL A 352 38.84 -84.75 17.11
CA VAL A 352 38.59 -85.34 18.43
C VAL A 352 37.80 -86.65 18.31
N GLY A 353 36.91 -86.77 17.31
CA GLY A 353 36.16 -88.00 17.00
C GLY A 353 37.00 -89.09 16.32
N VAL A 354 38.07 -88.71 15.60
CA VAL A 354 39.00 -89.59 14.88
C VAL A 354 40.33 -89.74 15.63
N GLN A 355 40.30 -89.84 16.96
CA GLN A 355 41.32 -90.62 17.65
C GLN A 355 40.92 -92.10 17.59
N PRO A 356 41.49 -92.94 16.70
CA PRO A 356 41.45 -94.36 16.96
C PRO A 356 42.16 -94.55 18.31
N LYS A 357 41.48 -95.16 19.27
CA LYS A 357 42.14 -95.77 20.43
C LYS A 357 43.14 -96.79 19.88
N GLY A 358 44.36 -96.33 19.60
CA GLY A 358 45.50 -97.18 19.30
C GLY A 358 45.78 -97.97 20.56
N ASP A 359 45.52 -99.28 20.50
CA ASP A 359 45.87 -100.23 21.55
C ASP A 359 47.36 -100.11 21.90
N PRO A 360 47.75 -99.85 23.16
CA PRO A 360 49.15 -99.87 23.57
C PRO A 360 49.67 -101.30 23.83
N ARG A 361 49.20 -102.31 23.09
CA ARG A 361 49.57 -103.72 23.28
C ARG A 361 50.26 -104.31 22.07
N GLN A 362 51.47 -103.85 21.77
CA GLN A 362 52.51 -104.65 21.10
C GLN A 362 53.78 -103.81 20.94
N GLU A 363 54.64 -103.81 21.96
CA GLU A 363 56.11 -103.75 21.79
C GLU A 363 56.85 -103.98 23.11
N GLN A 364 56.34 -104.90 23.93
CA GLN A 364 57.16 -105.60 24.91
C GLN A 364 57.00 -107.09 24.65
N LYS A 365 57.86 -107.63 23.78
CA LYS A 365 58.38 -109.01 23.89
C LYS A 365 59.49 -109.23 22.86
N GLN A 366 60.71 -109.36 23.41
CA GLN A 366 61.78 -110.28 23.00
C GLN A 366 62.52 -109.90 21.71
N ALA A 367 63.81 -110.17 21.55
CA ALA A 367 64.95 -110.53 22.40
C ALA A 367 66.16 -110.47 21.46
#